data_AF-A0A2E1MH28-F1
#
_entry.id   AF-A0A2E1MH28-F1
#
_cell.length_a   1.000
_cell.length_b   1.000
_cell.length_c   1.000
_cell.angle_alpha   90.00
_cell.angle_beta   90.00
_cell.angle_gamma   90.00
#
_symmetry.space_group_name_H-M   'P 1'
#
loop_
_entity.id
_entity.type
_entity.pdbx_description
1 polymer ?
#
loop_
_entity_poly.entity_id
_entity_poly.type
_entity_poly.pdbx_seq_one_letter_code
_entity_poly.pdbx_strand_id
1 'polypeptide(L)'
;MKNFSLYSFILICSLFGQSDHLLFKNIVIAPDSAEMVVIINPTTESINLDNYYLTDANSSSHQYYNISSSQDHWSNNPFDFFINFPDGYIEPGDSLIISMSTSDVFSSYYGFSCDYALANEDEINELEGDVGILVQLGSSSPLDDNRESLVLFEWDGSSNVVQDVDYFVWNVNDYDPDNPDQNLEQFQIDKTNVENYLSDTPKEDQIYQIAHLDGESYQRKDLLELDENKLGGNGITGHDETSENLLLTWEIIDNPFIMFGCTNSTACNFNENATQSDGSCIYPEEYYNCDGLCQNDENNDLICDELENFYYNCSTCVSIEEVLNGQYDYTKVTIQGMITDHFNPGGIDIIDIEDIDGNKIELVISEDDWSLTNSEYSDVSNSPFNRYVLRASGTVDYYLGKIQIKIVDVEDFQTENWRNYTETLTLDVQPYPFVPSAYENIEYTFHAPDYDRLIIRIFDLSGRFITTLYDGIPPFGTQTNTWNGRTHLGELVLPGTYMMHIEATGFSTGRSQTAIAPIVVGAKL
;
A
#
# COMPACT_ATOMS: atom_id res chain seq x y z
N MET A 1 10.70 43.17 -61.37
CA MET A 1 9.30 43.65 -61.40
C MET A 1 8.37 42.44 -61.40
N LYS A 2 7.82 42.11 -60.24
CA LYS A 2 6.56 41.37 -60.07
C LYS A 2 6.13 41.57 -58.61
N ASN A 3 5.11 42.42 -58.44
CA ASN A 3 4.39 42.63 -57.19
C ASN A 3 3.63 41.35 -56.83
N PHE A 4 3.65 40.96 -55.55
CA PHE A 4 2.66 40.05 -55.00
C PHE A 4 1.98 40.72 -53.82
N SER A 5 0.65 40.80 -53.96
CA SER A 5 -0.31 41.43 -53.05
C SER A 5 -0.40 40.63 -51.75
N LEU A 6 -0.25 41.30 -50.60
CA LEU A 6 -0.53 40.74 -49.28
C LEU A 6 -2.06 40.78 -49.09
N TYR A 7 -2.72 39.63 -49.13
CA TYR A 7 -4.13 39.53 -48.72
C TYR A 7 -4.17 39.44 -47.20
N SER A 8 -4.80 40.44 -46.58
CA SER A 8 -5.15 40.44 -45.16
C SER A 8 -6.21 39.36 -44.92
N PHE A 9 -5.85 38.27 -44.25
CA PHE A 9 -6.81 37.35 -43.65
C PHE A 9 -7.29 37.98 -42.34
N ILE A 10 -8.51 38.49 -42.33
CA ILE A 10 -9.25 38.75 -41.08
C ILE A 10 -9.60 37.37 -40.54
N LEU A 11 -8.84 36.93 -39.53
CA LEU A 11 -9.20 35.78 -38.71
C LEU A 11 -10.41 36.23 -37.88
N ILE A 12 -11.60 35.77 -38.26
CA ILE A 12 -12.78 35.82 -37.39
C ILE A 12 -12.44 34.85 -36.26
N CYS A 13 -11.93 35.38 -35.16
CA CYS A 13 -11.82 34.67 -33.90
C CYS A 13 -13.24 34.35 -33.46
N SER A 14 -13.62 33.09 -33.55
CA SER A 14 -14.79 32.53 -32.89
C SER A 14 -14.68 32.84 -31.41
N LEU A 15 -15.55 33.72 -30.90
CA LEU A 15 -15.83 33.90 -29.48
C LEU A 15 -16.37 32.57 -28.94
N PHE A 16 -15.48 31.69 -28.52
CA PHE A 16 -15.82 30.64 -27.57
C PHE A 16 -15.87 31.28 -26.19
N GLY A 17 -16.88 30.92 -25.39
CA GLY A 17 -17.04 31.42 -24.03
C GLY A 17 -15.75 31.20 -23.26
N GLN A 18 -15.25 32.26 -22.66
CA GLN A 18 -14.08 32.24 -21.80
C GLN A 18 -14.60 32.46 -20.39
N SER A 19 -14.09 31.71 -19.41
CA SER A 19 -14.40 32.00 -18.01
C SER A 19 -13.92 33.41 -17.66
N ASP A 20 -14.69 34.10 -16.83
CA ASP A 20 -14.56 35.51 -16.48
C ASP A 20 -14.26 35.74 -14.99
N HIS A 21 -14.11 34.67 -14.21
CA HIS A 21 -13.83 34.70 -12.78
C HIS A 21 -13.03 33.47 -12.32
N LEU A 22 -12.70 33.40 -11.02
CA LEU A 22 -11.99 32.28 -10.41
C LEU A 22 -12.92 31.08 -10.18
N LEU A 23 -12.41 29.86 -10.29
CA LEU A 23 -13.21 28.65 -10.04
C LEU A 23 -12.55 27.76 -9.00
N PHE A 24 -13.35 27.02 -8.23
CA PHE A 24 -12.92 25.80 -7.56
C PHE A 24 -12.50 24.78 -8.61
N LYS A 25 -11.44 24.02 -8.33
CA LYS A 25 -10.87 23.03 -9.26
C LYS A 25 -10.82 21.63 -8.65
N ASN A 26 -10.34 21.55 -7.42
CA ASN A 26 -10.22 20.31 -6.66
C ASN A 26 -10.66 20.57 -5.23
N ILE A 27 -11.46 19.69 -4.66
CA ILE A 27 -11.87 19.74 -3.26
C ILE A 27 -11.68 18.35 -2.68
N VAL A 28 -11.05 18.27 -1.50
CA VAL A 28 -10.89 17.04 -0.72
C VAL A 28 -11.49 17.31 0.65
N ILE A 29 -12.48 16.52 1.03
CA ILE A 29 -13.17 16.64 2.33
C ILE A 29 -12.73 15.58 3.34
N ALA A 30 -12.03 14.53 2.91
CA ALA A 30 -11.61 13.44 3.80
C ALA A 30 -10.33 12.73 3.31
N PRO A 31 -9.48 12.24 4.23
CA PRO A 31 -9.53 12.45 5.69
C PRO A 31 -9.10 13.88 6.09
N ASP A 32 -9.31 14.28 7.36
CA ASP A 32 -8.99 15.61 7.90
C ASP A 32 -7.58 16.13 7.51
N SER A 33 -6.57 15.24 7.55
CA SER A 33 -5.18 15.59 7.22
C SER A 33 -4.94 15.90 5.73
N ALA A 34 -5.89 15.51 4.89
CA ALA A 34 -5.85 15.66 3.43
C ALA A 34 -6.77 16.78 2.93
N GLU A 35 -7.59 17.36 3.80
CA GLU A 35 -8.58 18.35 3.41
C GLU A 35 -7.96 19.57 2.76
N MET A 36 -8.49 19.92 1.58
CA MET A 36 -8.01 21.07 0.83
C MET A 36 -9.03 21.58 -0.18
N VAL A 37 -8.86 22.85 -0.53
CA VAL A 37 -9.59 23.51 -1.61
C VAL A 37 -8.57 24.11 -2.58
N VAL A 38 -8.73 23.79 -3.87
CA VAL A 38 -7.91 24.34 -4.95
C VAL A 38 -8.73 25.32 -5.76
N ILE A 39 -8.23 26.54 -5.92
CA ILE A 39 -8.84 27.59 -6.76
C ILE A 39 -7.97 27.80 -7.98
N ILE A 40 -8.56 27.94 -9.17
CA ILE A 40 -7.87 28.22 -10.42
C ILE A 40 -8.31 29.56 -11.00
N ASN A 41 -7.39 30.26 -11.67
CA ASN A 41 -7.74 31.37 -12.55
C ASN A 41 -7.83 30.88 -14.01
N PRO A 42 -9.02 30.51 -14.51
CA PRO A 42 -9.21 30.09 -15.90
C PRO A 42 -9.29 31.27 -16.89
N THR A 43 -9.22 32.52 -16.42
CA THR A 43 -9.35 33.72 -17.25
C THR A 43 -8.05 34.02 -18.01
N THR A 44 -8.04 35.10 -18.82
CA THR A 44 -6.83 35.55 -19.54
C THR A 44 -6.05 36.65 -18.83
N GLU A 45 -6.56 37.16 -17.70
CA GLU A 45 -5.96 38.27 -16.97
C GLU A 45 -5.62 37.84 -15.54
N SER A 46 -4.61 38.48 -14.95
CA SER A 46 -4.26 38.25 -13.55
C SER A 46 -5.38 38.80 -12.65
N ILE A 47 -5.76 38.04 -11.63
CA ILE A 47 -6.85 38.39 -10.69
C ILE A 47 -6.23 38.70 -9.33
N ASN A 48 -6.56 39.88 -8.80
CA ASN A 48 -6.18 40.32 -7.46
C ASN A 48 -7.16 39.72 -6.42
N LEU A 49 -6.62 39.18 -5.33
CA LEU A 49 -7.37 38.52 -4.26
C LEU A 49 -7.80 39.41 -3.08
N ASP A 50 -7.43 40.69 -3.05
CA ASP A 50 -7.66 41.61 -1.90
C ASP A 50 -9.11 41.62 -1.38
N ASN A 51 -10.10 41.41 -2.26
CA ASN A 51 -11.53 41.44 -1.95
C ASN A 51 -12.18 40.06 -1.98
N TYR A 52 -11.40 38.98 -2.12
CA TYR A 52 -11.92 37.63 -2.20
C TYR A 52 -12.00 37.00 -0.81
N TYR A 53 -13.05 36.21 -0.62
CA TYR A 53 -13.35 35.52 0.63
C TYR A 53 -13.73 34.07 0.35
N LEU A 54 -13.39 33.18 1.26
CA LEU A 54 -13.76 31.77 1.23
C LEU A 54 -14.43 31.40 2.54
N THR A 55 -15.50 30.63 2.48
CA THR A 55 -16.23 30.22 3.69
C THR A 55 -17.05 28.96 3.45
N ASP A 56 -17.19 28.17 4.51
CA ASP A 56 -18.19 27.11 4.66
C ASP A 56 -19.28 27.45 5.70
N ALA A 57 -19.09 28.51 6.48
CA ALA A 57 -19.91 29.03 7.60
C ALA A 57 -21.35 29.46 7.26
N ASN A 58 -22.10 28.58 6.61
CA ASN A 58 -23.47 28.77 6.17
C ASN A 58 -24.42 27.86 6.95
N SER A 59 -25.39 28.50 7.60
CA SER A 59 -26.39 27.81 8.42
C SER A 59 -27.73 28.54 8.36
N SER A 60 -28.78 27.92 8.90
CA SER A 60 -30.12 28.54 8.94
C SER A 60 -30.17 29.93 9.61
N SER A 61 -29.20 30.26 10.46
CA SER A 61 -29.16 31.52 11.23
C SER A 61 -27.98 32.42 10.89
N HIS A 62 -26.99 31.93 10.14
CA HIS A 62 -25.81 32.71 9.73
C HIS A 62 -25.52 32.44 8.26
N GLN A 63 -25.36 33.52 7.49
CA GLN A 63 -25.21 33.44 6.04
C GLN A 63 -24.13 34.42 5.60
N TYR A 64 -23.14 33.95 4.85
CA TYR A 64 -21.96 34.76 4.47
C TYR A 64 -22.31 36.12 3.87
N TYR A 65 -23.36 36.17 3.05
CA TYR A 65 -23.81 37.36 2.32
C TYR A 65 -24.36 38.46 3.24
N ASN A 66 -24.53 38.20 4.54
CA ASN A 66 -24.89 39.20 5.54
C ASN A 66 -23.69 40.07 5.99
N ILE A 67 -22.47 39.79 5.53
CA ILE A 67 -21.25 40.55 5.87
C ILE A 67 -21.41 42.05 5.62
N SER A 68 -22.16 42.45 4.60
CA SER A 68 -22.47 43.84 4.26
C SER A 68 -23.21 44.60 5.38
N SER A 69 -23.95 43.87 6.22
CA SER A 69 -24.64 44.40 7.40
C SER A 69 -23.85 44.22 8.70
N SER A 70 -22.76 43.46 8.66
CA SER A 70 -21.97 43.05 9.82
C SER A 70 -22.79 42.38 10.93
N GLN A 71 -23.88 41.70 10.58
CA GLN A 71 -24.72 40.90 11.47
C GLN A 71 -24.80 39.48 10.92
N ASP A 72 -24.85 38.47 11.78
CA ASP A 72 -25.20 37.08 11.43
C ASP A 72 -24.55 36.54 10.13
N HIS A 73 -23.30 36.92 9.86
CA HIS A 73 -22.53 36.47 8.69
C HIS A 73 -21.57 35.33 9.02
N TRP A 74 -21.29 35.16 10.31
CA TRP A 74 -20.49 34.06 10.85
C TRP A 74 -21.00 33.68 12.24
N SER A 75 -21.19 32.38 12.43
CA SER A 75 -21.64 31.69 13.65
C SER A 75 -20.64 31.70 14.82
N ASN A 76 -19.35 31.98 14.58
CA ASN A 76 -18.23 31.61 15.47
C ASN A 76 -18.22 30.10 15.82
N ASN A 77 -18.78 29.26 14.94
CA ASN A 77 -18.70 27.82 15.11
C ASN A 77 -17.24 27.37 14.90
N PRO A 78 -16.63 26.63 15.85
CA PRO A 78 -15.26 26.13 15.69
C PRO A 78 -15.06 25.15 14.52
N PHE A 79 -16.15 24.63 13.96
CA PHE A 79 -16.12 23.73 12.80
C PHE A 79 -16.34 24.45 11.48
N ASP A 80 -16.59 25.77 11.48
CA ASP A 80 -16.76 26.54 10.25
C ASP A 80 -15.60 27.55 10.14
N PHE A 81 -15.22 27.92 8.92
CA PHE A 81 -14.33 29.04 8.65
C PHE A 81 -14.98 30.14 7.79
N PHE A 82 -14.48 31.34 8.00
CA PHE A 82 -14.80 32.52 7.19
C PHE A 82 -13.52 33.34 7.06
N ILE A 83 -12.96 33.37 5.85
CA ILE A 83 -11.63 33.96 5.61
C ILE A 83 -11.65 34.94 4.46
N ASN A 84 -10.72 35.89 4.51
CA ASN A 84 -10.34 36.72 3.37
C ASN A 84 -8.93 36.35 2.93
N PHE A 85 -8.67 36.43 1.63
CA PHE A 85 -7.33 36.19 1.12
C PHE A 85 -6.38 37.36 1.48
N PRO A 86 -5.09 37.10 1.70
CA PRO A 86 -4.09 38.14 1.84
C PRO A 86 -3.78 38.78 0.48
N ASP A 87 -3.14 39.95 0.49
CA ASP A 87 -2.75 40.65 -0.73
C ASP A 87 -1.97 39.72 -1.68
N GLY A 88 -2.51 39.51 -2.88
CA GLY A 88 -2.01 38.48 -3.78
C GLY A 88 -2.68 38.47 -5.15
N TYR A 89 -2.08 37.72 -6.08
CA TYR A 89 -2.58 37.56 -7.43
C TYR A 89 -2.55 36.08 -7.83
N ILE A 90 -3.54 35.64 -8.59
CA ILE A 90 -3.47 34.37 -9.35
C ILE A 90 -3.30 34.73 -10.82
N GLU A 91 -2.20 34.31 -11.43
CA GLU A 91 -1.94 34.54 -12.85
C GLU A 91 -2.83 33.64 -13.74
N PRO A 92 -3.05 34.00 -15.02
CA PRO A 92 -3.84 33.20 -15.95
C PRO A 92 -3.36 31.75 -16.06
N GLY A 93 -4.24 30.80 -15.75
CA GLY A 93 -3.99 29.36 -15.80
C GLY A 93 -3.35 28.77 -14.52
N ASP A 94 -2.92 29.61 -13.59
CA ASP A 94 -2.34 29.16 -12.32
C ASP A 94 -3.43 28.79 -11.30
N SER A 95 -3.05 28.06 -10.26
CA SER A 95 -3.95 27.61 -9.21
C SER A 95 -3.32 27.85 -7.83
N LEU A 96 -4.17 28.01 -6.82
CA LEU A 96 -3.80 28.08 -5.41
C LEU A 96 -4.33 26.86 -4.68
N ILE A 97 -3.48 26.26 -3.84
CA ILE A 97 -3.82 25.14 -2.96
C ILE A 97 -3.95 25.67 -1.53
N ILE A 98 -5.15 25.52 -0.97
CA ILE A 98 -5.49 25.98 0.37
C ILE A 98 -5.73 24.74 1.22
N SER A 99 -4.86 24.50 2.19
CA SER A 99 -5.01 23.42 3.17
C SER A 99 -5.98 23.84 4.26
N MET A 100 -6.91 22.96 4.61
CA MET A 100 -7.82 23.12 5.75
C MET A 100 -7.14 22.74 7.08
N SER A 101 -5.99 22.08 7.02
CA SER A 101 -5.11 21.82 8.17
C SER A 101 -3.85 22.69 8.15
N THR A 102 -3.00 22.56 9.17
CA THR A 102 -1.71 23.26 9.21
C THR A 102 -0.77 22.80 8.10
N SER A 103 0.16 23.68 7.69
CA SER A 103 1.15 23.39 6.64
C SER A 103 1.98 22.12 6.91
N ASP A 104 2.30 21.86 8.18
CA ASP A 104 3.03 20.65 8.60
C ASP A 104 2.19 19.37 8.42
N VAL A 105 0.91 19.41 8.75
CA VAL A 105 0.00 18.27 8.58
C VAL A 105 -0.20 17.98 7.10
N PHE A 106 -0.49 19.01 6.31
CA PHE A 106 -0.66 18.90 4.86
C PHE A 106 0.58 18.34 4.17
N SER A 107 1.75 18.92 4.44
CA SER A 107 3.01 18.50 3.81
C SER A 107 3.45 17.10 4.25
N SER A 108 3.13 16.69 5.48
CA SER A 108 3.35 15.32 5.94
C SER A 108 2.47 14.31 5.20
N TYR A 109 1.23 14.69 4.85
CA TYR A 109 0.31 13.83 4.12
C TYR A 109 0.63 13.75 2.62
N TYR A 110 0.81 14.89 1.97
CA TYR A 110 0.97 14.99 0.52
C TYR A 110 2.42 15.01 0.03
N GLY A 111 3.40 15.22 0.91
CA GLY A 111 4.82 15.30 0.52
C GLY A 111 5.21 16.59 -0.20
N PHE A 112 4.31 17.59 -0.30
CA PHE A 112 4.57 18.92 -0.84
C PHE A 112 3.83 20.00 -0.04
N SER A 113 4.22 21.27 -0.19
CA SER A 113 3.63 22.39 0.54
C SER A 113 2.40 22.97 -0.17
N CYS A 114 1.39 23.36 0.59
CA CYS A 114 0.28 24.19 0.11
C CYS A 114 0.71 25.66 -0.08
N ASP A 115 -0.08 26.45 -0.80
CA ASP A 115 0.15 27.90 -0.95
C ASP A 115 -0.33 28.66 0.29
N TYR A 116 -1.47 28.24 0.84
CA TYR A 116 -2.04 28.76 2.08
C TYR A 116 -2.47 27.60 2.97
N ALA A 117 -2.26 27.74 4.27
CA ALA A 117 -2.83 26.85 5.28
C ALA A 117 -3.71 27.67 6.21
N LEU A 118 -4.87 27.11 6.58
CA LEU A 118 -5.62 27.68 7.69
C LEU A 118 -4.81 27.45 8.97
N ALA A 119 -4.61 28.50 9.76
CA ALA A 119 -3.84 28.43 11.00
C ALA A 119 -4.50 29.29 12.08
N ASN A 120 -4.37 28.82 13.33
CA ASN A 120 -4.85 29.55 14.49
C ASN A 120 -3.97 30.77 14.83
N GLU A 121 -4.55 31.80 15.46
CA GLU A 121 -3.80 32.99 15.92
C GLU A 121 -2.58 32.64 16.80
N ASP A 122 -2.68 31.58 17.61
CA ASP A 122 -1.59 31.11 18.47
C ASP A 122 -0.43 30.48 17.67
N GLU A 123 -0.71 29.87 16.52
CA GLU A 123 0.28 29.19 15.66
C GLU A 123 1.04 30.18 14.76
N ILE A 124 0.39 31.25 14.34
CA ILE A 124 1.00 32.30 13.49
C ILE A 124 2.12 33.06 14.22
N ASN A 125 2.11 33.08 15.56
CA ASN A 125 3.16 33.71 16.35
C ASN A 125 4.45 32.86 16.49
N GLU A 126 4.42 31.58 16.11
CA GLU A 126 5.58 30.67 16.20
C GLU A 126 6.23 30.36 14.84
N LEU A 127 5.59 30.73 13.72
CA LEU A 127 6.06 30.44 12.36
C LEU A 127 6.89 31.60 11.79
N GLU A 128 8.23 31.47 11.86
CA GLU A 128 9.14 32.33 11.08
C GLU A 128 9.07 31.96 9.58
N GLY A 129 8.12 32.55 8.84
CA GLY A 129 8.21 32.65 7.38
C GLY A 129 7.09 32.06 6.52
N ASP A 130 6.03 31.49 7.10
CA ASP A 130 4.88 31.00 6.34
C ASP A 130 3.78 32.06 6.14
N VAL A 131 3.14 32.04 4.97
CA VAL A 131 2.00 32.92 4.62
C VAL A 131 0.71 32.22 5.06
N GLY A 132 0.38 32.29 6.35
CA GLY A 132 -0.90 31.80 6.87
C GLY A 132 -2.04 32.79 6.64
N ILE A 133 -3.26 32.28 6.44
CA ILE A 133 -4.48 33.09 6.53
C ILE A 133 -4.98 32.98 7.97
N LEU A 134 -5.14 34.13 8.65
CA LEU A 134 -5.62 34.19 10.02
C LEU A 134 -7.06 33.67 10.09
N VAL A 135 -7.27 32.52 10.75
CA VAL A 135 -8.59 31.98 11.05
C VAL A 135 -8.63 31.62 12.52
N GLN A 136 -9.76 31.88 13.17
CA GLN A 136 -10.03 31.24 14.46
C GLN A 136 -10.51 29.80 14.16
N LEU A 137 -9.57 28.86 14.00
CA LEU A 137 -9.85 27.44 13.86
C LEU A 137 -10.25 26.84 15.21
N GLY A 138 -11.34 26.07 15.21
CA GLY A 138 -11.61 25.13 16.28
C GLY A 138 -10.62 23.98 16.33
N SER A 139 -10.79 23.11 17.31
CA SER A 139 -9.94 21.93 17.55
C SER A 139 -10.29 20.73 16.64
N SER A 140 -10.89 20.96 15.47
CA SER A 140 -11.58 19.93 14.67
C SER A 140 -11.67 20.33 13.19
N SER A 141 -11.79 19.33 12.31
CA SER A 141 -11.82 19.46 10.84
C SER A 141 -12.70 20.61 10.36
N PRO A 142 -12.22 21.47 9.43
CA PRO A 142 -13.02 22.53 8.86
C PRO A 142 -14.13 22.02 7.94
N LEU A 143 -13.88 21.01 7.09
CA LEU A 143 -14.90 20.53 6.17
C LEU A 143 -15.66 19.34 6.77
N ASP A 144 -16.99 19.35 6.68
CA ASP A 144 -17.79 18.20 7.13
C ASP A 144 -17.77 17.05 6.10
N ASP A 145 -17.30 15.87 6.51
CA ASP A 145 -17.24 14.64 5.69
C ASP A 145 -18.58 14.25 5.03
N ASN A 146 -19.70 14.69 5.59
CA ASN A 146 -21.03 14.25 5.18
C ASN A 146 -21.73 15.28 4.31
N ARG A 147 -21.75 16.55 4.75
CA ARG A 147 -22.57 17.58 4.09
C ARG A 147 -22.12 18.98 4.48
N GLU A 148 -21.95 19.83 3.47
CA GLU A 148 -21.71 21.25 3.66
C GLU A 148 -21.80 22.00 2.34
N SER A 149 -21.52 23.30 2.37
CA SER A 149 -21.35 24.13 1.20
C SER A 149 -20.08 24.96 1.32
N LEU A 150 -19.37 25.15 0.21
CA LEU A 150 -18.26 26.08 0.08
C LEU A 150 -18.66 27.23 -0.84
N VAL A 151 -18.33 28.45 -0.42
CA VAL A 151 -18.60 29.66 -1.20
C VAL A 151 -17.33 30.47 -1.35
N LEU A 152 -16.95 30.74 -2.59
CA LEU A 152 -15.98 31.76 -2.95
C LEU A 152 -16.77 33.00 -3.36
N PHE A 153 -16.47 34.16 -2.77
CA PHE A 153 -17.18 35.40 -3.09
C PHE A 153 -16.28 36.63 -3.03
N GLU A 154 -16.69 37.71 -3.68
CA GLU A 154 -16.03 39.01 -3.65
C GLU A 154 -16.85 40.04 -2.86
N TRP A 155 -16.19 40.82 -2.01
CA TRP A 155 -16.79 41.99 -1.37
C TRP A 155 -15.78 43.12 -1.15
N ASP A 156 -16.16 44.33 -1.56
CA ASP A 156 -15.28 45.52 -1.52
C ASP A 156 -15.20 46.22 -0.14
N GLY A 157 -15.79 45.62 0.90
CA GLY A 157 -15.85 46.20 2.25
C GLY A 157 -16.91 47.29 2.46
N SER A 158 -17.70 47.64 1.43
CA SER A 158 -18.62 48.80 1.48
C SER A 158 -19.95 48.62 0.75
N SER A 159 -20.01 47.69 -0.21
CA SER A 159 -21.19 47.39 -1.02
C SER A 159 -22.25 46.70 -0.17
N ASN A 160 -23.53 46.97 -0.48
CA ASN A 160 -24.65 46.39 0.25
C ASN A 160 -24.86 44.89 -0.07
N VAL A 161 -24.23 44.41 -1.15
CA VAL A 161 -24.29 43.03 -1.61
C VAL A 161 -22.88 42.52 -1.85
N VAL A 162 -22.71 41.20 -1.73
CA VAL A 162 -21.52 40.47 -2.19
C VAL A 162 -21.76 39.93 -3.60
N GLN A 163 -20.68 39.65 -4.32
CA GLN A 163 -20.76 38.92 -5.58
C GLN A 163 -20.29 37.50 -5.38
N ASP A 164 -21.11 36.54 -5.77
CA ASP A 164 -20.73 35.13 -5.71
C ASP A 164 -19.74 34.85 -6.85
N VAL A 165 -18.70 34.09 -6.54
CA VAL A 165 -17.64 33.77 -7.50
C VAL A 165 -17.73 32.31 -7.88
N ASP A 166 -17.81 31.39 -6.92
CA ASP A 166 -18.07 29.98 -7.19
C ASP A 166 -18.78 29.36 -5.98
N TYR A 167 -19.52 28.30 -6.23
CA TYR A 167 -20.36 27.60 -5.27
C TYR A 167 -20.20 26.09 -5.41
N PHE A 168 -19.94 25.42 -4.30
CA PHE A 168 -19.90 23.97 -4.26
C PHE A 168 -20.68 23.44 -3.06
N VAL A 169 -21.47 22.39 -3.28
CA VAL A 169 -22.29 21.78 -2.22
C VAL A 169 -22.28 20.27 -2.34
N TRP A 170 -22.15 19.59 -1.19
CA TRP A 170 -22.18 18.15 -1.12
C TRP A 170 -23.09 17.63 0.00
N ASN A 171 -23.49 16.35 -0.12
CA ASN A 171 -24.29 15.68 0.89
C ASN A 171 -24.11 14.15 0.85
N VAL A 172 -24.54 13.45 1.91
CA VAL A 172 -24.53 11.99 1.97
C VAL A 172 -25.52 11.38 0.97
N ASN A 173 -25.19 10.20 0.48
CA ASN A 173 -25.99 9.44 -0.49
C ASN A 173 -27.18 8.68 0.14
N ASP A 174 -27.35 8.74 1.46
CA ASP A 174 -28.36 7.95 2.18
C ASP A 174 -29.51 8.85 2.62
N TYR A 175 -30.54 8.97 1.77
CA TYR A 175 -31.83 9.53 2.19
C TYR A 175 -32.46 8.59 3.22
N ASP A 176 -32.42 8.95 4.50
CA ASP A 176 -33.13 8.27 5.58
C ASP A 176 -34.57 8.79 5.68
N PRO A 177 -35.58 8.05 5.20
CA PRO A 177 -36.98 8.48 5.24
C PRO A 177 -37.54 8.57 6.68
N ASP A 178 -36.88 7.95 7.67
CA ASP A 178 -37.29 7.97 9.07
C ASP A 178 -36.66 9.16 9.84
N ASN A 179 -35.73 9.91 9.21
CA ASN A 179 -35.10 11.10 9.77
C ASN A 179 -35.10 12.30 8.78
N PRO A 180 -36.21 13.07 8.70
CA PRO A 180 -36.36 14.15 7.74
C PRO A 180 -35.48 15.39 7.99
N ASP A 181 -34.72 15.44 9.10
CA ASP A 181 -33.70 16.47 9.36
C ASP A 181 -32.41 16.27 8.52
N GLN A 182 -32.40 15.28 7.60
CA GLN A 182 -31.40 15.17 6.53
C GLN A 182 -31.66 16.11 5.34
N ASN A 183 -32.55 17.09 5.49
CA ASN A 183 -32.93 18.02 4.43
C ASN A 183 -31.74 18.88 3.97
N LEU A 184 -31.48 18.79 2.66
CA LEU A 184 -30.56 19.60 1.86
C LEU A 184 -30.61 21.10 2.14
N GLU A 185 -31.79 21.61 2.55
CA GLU A 185 -32.12 23.03 2.61
C GLU A 185 -31.28 23.85 3.61
N GLN A 186 -30.54 23.23 4.54
CA GLN A 186 -29.77 24.00 5.52
C GLN A 186 -28.51 24.66 4.94
N PHE A 187 -27.80 23.96 4.06
CA PHE A 187 -26.49 24.39 3.53
C PHE A 187 -26.57 24.96 2.12
N GLN A 188 -27.66 24.67 1.40
CA GLN A 188 -27.98 25.31 0.14
C GLN A 188 -28.25 26.81 0.32
N ILE A 189 -27.76 27.61 -0.61
CA ILE A 189 -27.84 29.07 -0.55
C ILE A 189 -28.97 29.54 -1.44
N ASP A 190 -29.93 30.27 -0.89
CA ASP A 190 -31.00 30.89 -1.69
C ASP A 190 -31.26 32.31 -1.17
N LYS A 191 -30.86 33.31 -1.95
CA LYS A 191 -31.06 34.73 -1.64
C LYS A 191 -32.42 35.27 -2.09
N THR A 192 -33.36 34.41 -2.46
CA THR A 192 -34.73 34.81 -2.82
C THR A 192 -35.42 35.55 -1.68
N ASN A 193 -35.89 36.77 -1.97
CA ASN A 193 -36.45 37.73 -1.02
C ASN A 193 -35.46 38.34 -0.01
N VAL A 194 -34.15 38.19 -0.21
CA VAL A 194 -33.15 38.96 0.53
C VAL A 194 -33.03 40.36 -0.09
N GLU A 195 -33.05 41.40 0.74
CA GLU A 195 -33.02 42.79 0.26
C GLU A 195 -31.75 43.06 -0.56
N ASN A 196 -31.90 43.70 -1.73
CA ASN A 196 -30.85 44.03 -2.70
C ASN A 196 -30.24 42.86 -3.49
N TYR A 197 -30.53 41.60 -3.13
CA TYR A 197 -30.10 40.45 -3.92
C TYR A 197 -31.11 40.09 -5.01
N LEU A 198 -30.60 39.49 -6.07
CA LEU A 198 -31.42 38.79 -7.04
C LEU A 198 -31.76 37.40 -6.49
N SER A 199 -32.79 36.77 -7.05
CA SER A 199 -33.16 35.41 -6.67
C SER A 199 -32.14 34.44 -7.24
N ASP A 200 -31.64 33.57 -6.37
CA ASP A 200 -30.86 32.39 -6.72
C ASP A 200 -31.80 31.25 -7.16
N THR A 201 -31.22 30.15 -7.62
CA THR A 201 -31.96 28.91 -7.87
C THR A 201 -32.54 28.38 -6.54
N PRO A 202 -33.84 28.02 -6.49
CA PRO A 202 -34.45 27.50 -5.26
C PRO A 202 -33.71 26.28 -4.73
N LYS A 203 -33.60 26.17 -3.41
CA LYS A 203 -32.84 25.10 -2.74
C LYS A 203 -33.21 23.69 -3.22
N GLU A 204 -34.50 23.45 -3.44
CA GLU A 204 -35.01 22.16 -3.95
C GLU A 204 -34.57 21.81 -5.37
N ASP A 205 -34.14 22.81 -6.15
CA ASP A 205 -33.71 22.67 -7.55
C ASP A 205 -32.18 22.68 -7.70
N GLN A 206 -31.43 23.00 -6.64
CA GLN A 206 -29.96 23.00 -6.65
C GLN A 206 -29.40 21.58 -6.70
N ILE A 207 -28.43 21.36 -7.60
CA ILE A 207 -27.78 20.07 -7.78
C ILE A 207 -26.50 20.02 -6.94
N TYR A 208 -26.34 18.96 -6.15
CA TYR A 208 -25.20 18.75 -5.25
C TYR A 208 -24.41 17.49 -5.63
N GLN A 209 -23.16 17.42 -5.16
CA GLN A 209 -22.34 16.22 -5.25
C GLN A 209 -22.55 15.30 -4.04
N ILE A 210 -22.33 14.00 -4.20
CA ILE A 210 -22.34 13.09 -3.05
C ILE A 210 -21.01 13.17 -2.30
N ALA A 211 -21.01 13.06 -0.97
CA ALA A 211 -19.80 12.91 -0.15
C ALA A 211 -18.86 11.83 -0.74
N HIS A 212 -17.62 12.20 -1.05
CA HIS A 212 -16.60 11.26 -1.50
C HIS A 212 -15.99 10.48 -0.33
N LEU A 213 -15.29 9.38 -0.61
CA LEU A 213 -14.64 8.55 0.41
C LEU A 213 -13.17 8.95 0.62
N ASP A 214 -12.55 8.40 1.67
CA ASP A 214 -11.10 8.54 1.89
C ASP A 214 -10.29 8.12 0.66
N GLY A 215 -9.37 8.99 0.25
CA GLY A 215 -8.50 8.76 -0.91
C GLY A 215 -9.13 9.18 -2.24
N GLU A 216 -10.35 9.72 -2.23
CA GLU A 216 -11.00 10.33 -3.39
C GLU A 216 -10.92 11.88 -3.32
N SER A 217 -11.35 12.53 -4.39
CA SER A 217 -11.44 14.00 -4.50
C SER A 217 -12.56 14.39 -5.46
N TYR A 218 -13.17 15.55 -5.24
CA TYR A 218 -13.98 16.21 -6.27
C TYR A 218 -13.06 16.91 -7.26
N GLN A 219 -13.31 16.73 -8.56
CA GLN A 219 -12.58 17.42 -9.62
C GLN A 219 -13.51 18.08 -10.63
N ARG A 220 -13.24 19.34 -10.92
CA ARG A 220 -13.95 20.09 -11.94
C ARG A 220 -13.50 19.62 -13.33
N LYS A 221 -14.43 19.08 -14.11
CA LYS A 221 -14.26 18.64 -15.51
C LYS A 221 -14.45 19.78 -16.50
N ASP A 222 -15.24 20.79 -16.13
CA ASP A 222 -15.65 21.86 -17.02
C ASP A 222 -15.42 23.23 -16.37
N LEU A 223 -14.61 24.06 -17.04
CA LEU A 223 -14.24 25.42 -16.59
C LEU A 223 -15.17 26.50 -17.16
N LEU A 224 -16.27 26.11 -17.83
CA LEU A 224 -17.27 27.03 -18.36
C LEU A 224 -18.59 26.96 -17.58
N GLU A 225 -18.67 26.07 -16.59
CA GLU A 225 -19.83 25.79 -15.74
C GLU A 225 -21.06 25.53 -16.62
N LEU A 226 -20.98 24.45 -17.39
CA LEU A 226 -22.08 24.04 -18.26
C LEU A 226 -23.41 23.98 -17.51
N ASP A 227 -24.45 24.50 -18.17
CA ASP A 227 -25.84 24.52 -17.68
C ASP A 227 -26.11 25.52 -16.52
N GLU A 228 -25.12 26.34 -16.15
CA GLU A 228 -25.26 27.44 -15.19
C GLU A 228 -25.91 28.68 -15.85
N ASN A 229 -26.78 29.36 -15.11
CA ASN A 229 -27.50 30.56 -15.54
C ASN A 229 -26.59 31.80 -15.45
N LYS A 230 -25.85 32.06 -16.53
CA LYS A 230 -24.91 33.19 -16.66
C LYS A 230 -25.49 34.61 -16.48
N LEU A 231 -26.81 34.74 -16.26
CA LEU A 231 -27.50 36.01 -16.08
C LEU A 231 -28.68 35.84 -15.11
N GLY A 232 -28.90 36.85 -14.27
CA GLY A 232 -30.08 36.93 -13.40
C GLY A 232 -29.81 36.60 -11.94
N GLY A 233 -28.58 36.23 -11.59
CA GLY A 233 -28.11 36.12 -10.21
C GLY A 233 -27.16 37.26 -9.82
N ASN A 234 -26.59 37.15 -8.63
CA ASN A 234 -25.65 38.13 -8.07
C ASN A 234 -24.18 37.71 -8.18
N GLY A 235 -23.87 36.69 -8.97
CA GLY A 235 -22.51 36.25 -9.26
C GLY A 235 -21.73 37.22 -10.16
N ILE A 236 -20.48 36.89 -10.46
CA ILE A 236 -19.66 37.68 -11.40
C ILE A 236 -20.38 37.77 -12.75
N THR A 237 -20.40 38.98 -13.33
CA THR A 237 -21.16 39.34 -14.54
C THR A 237 -22.68 39.03 -14.55
N GLY A 238 -23.25 38.62 -13.41
CA GLY A 238 -24.67 38.32 -13.23
C GLY A 238 -25.02 36.84 -13.19
N HIS A 239 -24.03 35.97 -13.04
CA HIS A 239 -24.18 34.53 -12.86
C HIS A 239 -25.04 34.17 -11.65
N ASP A 240 -25.59 32.96 -11.67
CA ASP A 240 -26.33 32.33 -10.57
C ASP A 240 -25.62 31.01 -10.27
N GLU A 241 -24.57 31.09 -9.44
CA GLU A 241 -23.68 29.97 -9.13
C GLU A 241 -24.44 28.76 -8.58
N THR A 242 -25.58 28.99 -7.94
CA THR A 242 -26.43 27.93 -7.36
C THR A 242 -27.20 27.13 -8.40
N SER A 243 -27.26 27.62 -9.65
CA SER A 243 -27.90 26.93 -10.77
C SER A 243 -27.00 25.92 -11.47
N GLU A 244 -25.72 25.84 -11.10
CA GLU A 244 -24.77 24.91 -11.71
C GLU A 244 -25.22 23.46 -11.55
N ASN A 245 -25.17 22.69 -12.64
CA ASN A 245 -25.38 21.26 -12.58
C ASN A 245 -24.07 20.54 -12.19
N LEU A 246 -23.82 20.46 -10.89
CA LEU A 246 -22.56 19.91 -10.37
C LEU A 246 -22.27 18.48 -10.87
N LEU A 247 -23.28 17.65 -11.18
CA LEU A 247 -23.08 16.30 -11.70
C LEU A 247 -22.47 16.27 -13.12
N LEU A 248 -22.66 17.34 -13.90
CA LEU A 248 -22.08 17.47 -15.23
C LEU A 248 -20.70 18.10 -15.20
N THR A 249 -20.48 19.05 -14.31
CA THR A 249 -19.25 19.85 -14.26
C THR A 249 -18.21 19.29 -13.31
N TRP A 250 -18.59 18.40 -12.39
CA TRP A 250 -17.69 17.73 -11.45
C TRP A 250 -17.74 16.20 -11.51
N GLU A 251 -16.65 15.55 -11.12
CA GLU A 251 -16.59 14.10 -10.89
C GLU A 251 -15.85 13.77 -9.59
N ILE A 252 -16.16 12.60 -9.04
CA ILE A 252 -15.43 12.00 -7.93
C ILE A 252 -14.47 10.98 -8.52
N ILE A 253 -13.18 11.17 -8.27
CA ILE A 253 -12.12 10.25 -8.69
C ILE A 253 -11.09 10.07 -7.59
N ASP A 254 -10.27 9.03 -7.71
CA ASP A 254 -9.08 8.84 -6.86
C ASP A 254 -8.27 10.13 -6.78
N ASN A 255 -7.87 10.51 -5.58
CA ASN A 255 -7.14 11.74 -5.30
C ASN A 255 -5.80 11.72 -6.06
N PRO A 256 -5.61 12.61 -7.05
CA PRO A 256 -4.46 12.57 -7.96
C PRO A 256 -3.18 13.08 -7.29
N PHE A 257 -3.30 13.66 -6.09
CA PHE A 257 -2.18 14.11 -5.27
C PHE A 257 -1.64 12.99 -4.37
N ILE A 258 -2.31 11.83 -4.34
CA ILE A 258 -1.83 10.64 -3.65
C ILE A 258 -1.10 9.75 -4.66
N MET A 259 0.16 9.45 -4.38
CA MET A 259 0.93 8.46 -5.14
C MET A 259 1.20 7.25 -4.27
N PHE A 260 0.64 6.12 -4.65
CA PHE A 260 0.84 4.85 -3.98
C PHE A 260 2.19 4.22 -4.35
N GLY A 261 2.87 3.64 -3.36
CA GLY A 261 4.09 2.85 -3.55
C GLY A 261 4.79 2.57 -2.22
N CYS A 262 5.96 1.94 -2.25
CA CYS A 262 6.71 1.73 -1.03
C CYS A 262 7.33 3.03 -0.51
N THR A 263 6.92 3.47 0.68
CA THR A 263 7.40 4.69 1.33
C THR A 263 8.58 4.46 2.27
N ASN A 264 8.98 3.21 2.53
CA ASN A 264 10.11 2.92 3.39
C ASN A 264 11.43 2.98 2.62
N SER A 265 12.30 3.93 2.98
CA SER A 265 13.61 4.14 2.35
C SER A 265 14.60 2.98 2.53
N THR A 266 14.34 2.03 3.43
CA THR A 266 15.16 0.82 3.58
C THR A 266 14.68 -0.36 2.73
N ALA A 267 13.55 -0.23 2.04
CA ALA A 267 13.04 -1.27 1.15
C ALA A 267 13.69 -1.20 -0.24
N CYS A 268 13.78 -2.34 -0.91
CA CYS A 268 14.40 -2.51 -2.21
C CYS A 268 13.60 -1.90 -3.37
N ASN A 269 12.30 -1.74 -3.19
CA ASN A 269 11.40 -1.09 -4.14
C ASN A 269 10.90 0.26 -3.65
N PHE A 270 11.67 0.94 -2.79
CA PHE A 270 11.36 2.29 -2.34
C PHE A 270 11.07 3.21 -3.54
N ASN A 271 9.93 3.90 -3.50
CA ASN A 271 9.55 4.90 -4.48
C ASN A 271 9.57 6.28 -3.82
N GLU A 272 10.53 7.11 -4.21
CA GLU A 272 10.69 8.47 -3.66
C GLU A 272 9.49 9.39 -3.94
N ASN A 273 8.68 9.07 -4.94
CA ASN A 273 7.49 9.85 -5.28
C ASN A 273 6.23 9.33 -4.58
N ALA A 274 6.28 8.18 -3.91
CA ALA A 274 5.14 7.64 -3.20
C ALA A 274 4.87 8.46 -1.92
N THR A 275 3.66 8.99 -1.81
CA THR A 275 3.18 9.73 -0.63
C THR A 275 2.45 8.83 0.34
N GLN A 276 1.94 7.68 -0.13
CA GLN A 276 1.23 6.71 0.71
C GLN A 276 1.70 5.28 0.45
N SER A 277 1.89 4.53 1.54
CA SER A 277 2.31 3.13 1.48
C SER A 277 1.17 2.28 0.91
N ASP A 278 1.44 1.52 -0.14
CA ASP A 278 0.55 0.50 -0.69
C ASP A 278 0.82 -0.90 -0.12
N GLY A 279 1.69 -1.01 0.89
CA GLY A 279 2.12 -2.28 1.47
C GLY A 279 3.01 -3.11 0.55
N SER A 280 3.48 -2.57 -0.59
CA SER A 280 4.31 -3.30 -1.55
C SER A 280 5.78 -3.41 -1.14
N CYS A 281 6.22 -2.84 -0.02
CA CYS A 281 7.63 -2.79 0.36
C CYS A 281 8.28 -4.18 0.43
N ILE A 282 9.31 -4.39 -0.38
CA ILE A 282 10.14 -5.59 -0.43
C ILE A 282 11.43 -5.28 0.31
N TYR A 283 11.77 -6.11 1.30
CA TYR A 283 13.02 -5.99 2.04
C TYR A 283 14.00 -7.08 1.58
N PRO A 284 15.31 -6.83 1.69
CA PRO A 284 16.29 -7.87 1.38
C PRO A 284 16.17 -9.01 2.39
N GLU A 285 16.55 -10.22 1.97
CA GLU A 285 16.70 -11.35 2.88
C GLU A 285 17.78 -11.07 3.94
N GLU A 286 17.70 -11.76 5.08
CA GLU A 286 18.68 -11.61 6.16
C GLU A 286 20.10 -11.86 5.63
N TYR A 287 21.06 -10.99 5.97
CA TYR A 287 22.46 -10.98 5.48
C TYR A 287 22.68 -10.55 4.02
N TYR A 288 21.63 -10.41 3.22
CA TYR A 288 21.72 -9.92 1.84
C TYR A 288 21.37 -8.43 1.73
N ASN A 289 21.74 -7.83 0.60
CA ASN A 289 21.28 -6.51 0.20
C ASN A 289 20.20 -6.60 -0.90
N CYS A 290 19.71 -5.45 -1.36
CA CYS A 290 18.62 -5.39 -2.34
C CYS A 290 18.98 -5.90 -3.74
N ASP A 291 20.27 -6.04 -4.05
CA ASP A 291 20.75 -6.66 -5.28
C ASP A 291 20.91 -8.18 -5.14
N GLY A 292 20.53 -8.75 -3.99
CA GLY A 292 20.74 -10.16 -3.66
C GLY A 292 22.20 -10.50 -3.39
N LEU A 293 23.05 -9.50 -3.12
CA LEU A 293 24.46 -9.71 -2.81
C LEU A 293 24.64 -9.81 -1.31
N CYS A 294 25.54 -10.69 -0.91
CA CYS A 294 25.90 -10.82 0.48
C CYS A 294 26.56 -9.54 1.02
N GLN A 295 26.24 -9.16 2.26
CA GLN A 295 26.88 -8.03 2.93
C GLN A 295 28.27 -8.36 3.48
N ASN A 296 28.49 -9.58 3.98
CA ASN A 296 29.78 -10.07 4.49
C ASN A 296 30.13 -11.42 3.83
N ASP A 297 31.07 -11.38 2.91
CA ASP A 297 31.50 -12.54 2.12
C ASP A 297 33.05 -12.49 2.01
N GLU A 298 33.73 -13.13 2.95
CA GLU A 298 35.20 -13.10 3.05
C GLU A 298 35.85 -13.90 1.90
N ASN A 299 35.20 -14.97 1.44
CA ASN A 299 35.75 -15.90 0.47
C ASN A 299 35.30 -15.63 -0.99
N ASN A 300 34.34 -14.73 -1.20
CA ASN A 300 33.71 -14.32 -2.47
C ASN A 300 32.96 -15.43 -3.21
N ASP A 301 32.30 -16.34 -2.50
CA ASP A 301 31.47 -17.40 -3.10
C ASP A 301 29.97 -17.06 -3.18
N LEU A 302 29.60 -15.83 -2.80
CA LEU A 302 28.24 -15.27 -2.76
C LEU A 302 27.32 -15.88 -1.68
N ILE A 303 27.86 -16.70 -0.78
CA ILE A 303 27.21 -17.13 0.46
C ILE A 303 27.70 -16.22 1.59
N CYS A 304 26.79 -15.75 2.43
CA CYS A 304 27.19 -14.92 3.56
C CYS A 304 27.91 -15.68 4.66
N ASP A 305 28.98 -15.09 5.20
CA ASP A 305 29.78 -15.62 6.30
C ASP A 305 28.88 -16.01 7.50
N GLU A 306 27.85 -15.22 7.81
CA GLU A 306 26.88 -15.52 8.87
C GLU A 306 26.01 -16.74 8.60
N LEU A 307 25.86 -17.11 7.32
CA LEU A 307 25.16 -18.29 6.84
C LEU A 307 26.11 -19.45 6.53
N GLU A 308 27.43 -19.24 6.57
CA GLU A 308 28.47 -20.25 6.35
C GLU A 308 28.62 -21.20 7.55
N ASN A 309 27.60 -22.03 7.80
CA ASN A 309 27.72 -23.13 8.76
C ASN A 309 28.47 -24.34 8.12
N PHE A 310 28.72 -25.42 8.88
CA PHE A 310 29.43 -26.64 8.42
C PHE A 310 28.93 -27.19 7.06
N TYR A 311 27.66 -26.93 6.72
CA TYR A 311 27.04 -27.26 5.43
C TYR A 311 27.55 -26.48 4.21
N TYR A 312 28.16 -25.31 4.40
CA TYR A 312 28.66 -24.47 3.32
C TYR A 312 30.19 -24.37 3.33
N ASN A 313 30.83 -24.51 4.50
CA ASN A 313 32.26 -24.31 4.64
C ASN A 313 33.08 -25.59 4.34
N CYS A 314 33.25 -25.97 3.07
CA CYS A 314 34.18 -27.02 2.66
C CYS A 314 35.12 -26.61 1.52
N SER A 315 36.13 -25.81 1.85
CA SER A 315 37.17 -25.34 0.91
C SER A 315 37.99 -26.43 0.21
N THR A 316 37.95 -27.67 0.71
CA THR A 316 38.64 -28.83 0.12
C THR A 316 37.69 -29.81 -0.57
N CYS A 317 36.38 -29.55 -0.56
CA CYS A 317 35.42 -30.42 -1.22
C CYS A 317 35.47 -30.20 -2.74
N VAL A 318 35.23 -31.27 -3.49
CA VAL A 318 34.90 -31.19 -4.92
C VAL A 318 33.39 -31.33 -5.10
N SER A 319 32.83 -30.83 -6.20
CA SER A 319 31.41 -30.97 -6.46
C SER A 319 31.04 -32.43 -6.78
N ILE A 320 29.84 -32.86 -6.40
CA ILE A 320 29.35 -34.20 -6.75
C ILE A 320 29.19 -34.31 -8.28
N GLU A 321 28.76 -33.24 -8.95
CA GLU A 321 28.64 -33.20 -10.41
C GLU A 321 29.98 -33.52 -11.12
N GLU A 322 31.09 -32.92 -10.71
CA GLU A 322 32.41 -33.19 -11.33
C GLU A 322 32.85 -34.64 -11.11
N VAL A 323 32.55 -35.21 -9.94
CA VAL A 323 32.78 -36.64 -9.66
C VAL A 323 31.93 -37.51 -10.59
N LEU A 324 30.64 -37.23 -10.72
CA LEU A 324 29.71 -37.95 -11.60
C LEU A 324 30.09 -37.82 -13.09
N ASN A 325 30.73 -36.71 -13.48
CA ASN A 325 31.28 -36.49 -14.82
C ASN A 325 32.61 -37.23 -15.06
N GLY A 326 33.10 -38.01 -14.10
CA GLY A 326 34.30 -38.84 -14.22
C GLY A 326 35.62 -38.06 -14.13
N GLN A 327 35.60 -36.83 -13.61
CA GLN A 327 36.83 -36.02 -13.52
C GLN A 327 37.81 -36.53 -12.45
N TYR A 328 37.34 -37.35 -11.51
CA TYR A 328 38.09 -37.83 -10.34
C TYR A 328 38.17 -39.36 -10.25
N ASP A 329 38.08 -40.07 -11.37
CA ASP A 329 38.14 -41.53 -11.42
C ASP A 329 39.33 -42.10 -10.63
N TYR A 330 39.04 -43.07 -9.76
CA TYR A 330 40.03 -43.78 -8.93
C TYR A 330 40.89 -42.87 -8.05
N THR A 331 40.42 -41.65 -7.79
CA THR A 331 41.12 -40.64 -6.98
C THR A 331 40.42 -40.47 -5.64
N LYS A 332 41.20 -40.20 -4.57
CA LYS A 332 40.62 -39.83 -3.27
C LYS A 332 40.12 -38.39 -3.34
N VAL A 333 38.84 -38.18 -3.05
CA VAL A 333 38.17 -36.89 -3.03
C VAL A 333 37.51 -36.66 -1.68
N THR A 334 37.30 -35.41 -1.32
CA THR A 334 36.42 -35.01 -0.22
C THR A 334 35.15 -34.44 -0.83
N ILE A 335 33.99 -34.88 -0.37
CA ILE A 335 32.70 -34.36 -0.78
C ILE A 335 31.84 -34.05 0.43
N GLN A 336 30.80 -33.25 0.20
CA GLN A 336 29.86 -32.86 1.24
C GLN A 336 28.43 -32.92 0.69
N GLY A 337 27.50 -33.34 1.53
CA GLY A 337 26.08 -33.35 1.20
C GLY A 337 25.23 -33.70 2.41
N MET A 338 23.92 -33.44 2.32
CA MET A 338 22.96 -33.93 3.29
C MET A 338 22.75 -35.42 3.09
N ILE A 339 22.64 -36.18 4.17
CA ILE A 339 22.24 -37.58 4.08
C ILE A 339 20.76 -37.63 3.68
N THR A 340 20.46 -38.43 2.65
CA THR A 340 19.10 -38.59 2.11
C THR A 340 18.56 -39.99 2.30
N ASP A 341 19.43 -40.99 2.33
CA ASP A 341 19.05 -42.37 2.60
C ASP A 341 20.22 -43.17 3.19
N HIS A 342 19.88 -44.30 3.81
CA HIS A 342 20.85 -45.26 4.30
C HIS A 342 20.30 -46.69 4.20
N PHE A 343 21.12 -47.59 3.66
CA PHE A 343 20.84 -49.01 3.53
C PHE A 343 22.01 -49.86 4.03
N ASN A 344 21.72 -50.96 4.75
CA ASN A 344 22.74 -51.95 5.12
C ASN A 344 22.38 -53.36 4.59
N PRO A 345 22.65 -53.67 3.31
CA PRO A 345 22.47 -55.01 2.76
C PRO A 345 23.62 -55.95 3.15
N GLY A 346 23.52 -56.56 4.33
CA GLY A 346 24.40 -57.67 4.70
C GLY A 346 25.83 -57.25 5.04
N GLY A 347 25.97 -56.16 5.80
CA GLY A 347 27.24 -55.70 6.35
C GLY A 347 28.01 -54.71 5.48
N ILE A 348 27.30 -54.02 4.60
CA ILE A 348 27.84 -52.91 3.81
C ILE A 348 26.91 -51.74 4.06
N ASP A 349 27.40 -50.66 4.67
CA ASP A 349 26.63 -49.43 4.83
C ASP A 349 26.71 -48.64 3.52
N ILE A 350 25.56 -48.37 2.91
CA ILE A 350 25.38 -47.56 1.71
C ILE A 350 24.62 -46.31 2.14
N ILE A 351 25.20 -45.14 1.88
CA ILE A 351 24.65 -43.85 2.30
C ILE A 351 24.48 -43.00 1.04
N ASP A 352 23.25 -42.52 0.81
CA ASP A 352 22.97 -41.59 -0.28
C ASP A 352 23.09 -40.17 0.27
N ILE A 353 23.92 -39.35 -0.36
CA ILE A 353 23.99 -37.91 -0.06
C ILE A 353 23.56 -37.06 -1.24
N GLU A 354 23.05 -35.87 -0.93
CA GLU A 354 22.64 -34.84 -1.90
C GLU A 354 23.34 -33.52 -1.58
N ASP A 355 23.98 -32.89 -2.57
CA ASP A 355 24.56 -31.55 -2.43
C ASP A 355 23.50 -30.43 -2.58
N ILE A 356 23.93 -29.18 -2.40
CA ILE A 356 23.07 -27.99 -2.53
C ILE A 356 22.48 -27.81 -3.93
N ASP A 357 23.16 -28.35 -4.95
CA ASP A 357 22.75 -28.28 -6.35
C ASP A 357 21.80 -29.44 -6.73
N GLY A 358 21.51 -30.34 -5.80
CA GLY A 358 20.60 -31.47 -5.96
C GLY A 358 21.23 -32.72 -6.60
N ASN A 359 22.56 -32.76 -6.74
CA ASN A 359 23.28 -33.93 -7.25
C ASN A 359 23.41 -34.99 -6.16
N LYS A 360 23.26 -36.26 -6.54
CA LYS A 360 23.26 -37.39 -5.59
C LYS A 360 24.38 -38.37 -5.88
N ILE A 361 24.99 -38.91 -4.81
CA ILE A 361 26.02 -39.94 -4.92
C ILE A 361 25.94 -40.94 -3.77
N GLU A 362 26.28 -42.19 -4.10
CA GLU A 362 26.34 -43.33 -3.19
C GLU A 362 27.73 -43.36 -2.50
N LEU A 363 27.75 -43.31 -1.17
CA LEU A 363 28.93 -43.58 -0.34
C LEU A 363 28.85 -45.01 0.20
N VAL A 364 29.96 -45.74 0.15
CA VAL A 364 30.00 -47.16 0.54
C VAL A 364 31.07 -47.41 1.60
N ILE A 365 30.66 -48.04 2.69
CA ILE A 365 31.50 -48.49 3.80
C ILE A 365 31.31 -50.01 3.97
N SER A 366 32.39 -50.79 3.94
CA SER A 366 32.31 -52.25 4.14
C SER A 366 32.63 -52.60 5.59
N GLU A 367 31.93 -53.59 6.17
CA GLU A 367 32.22 -54.10 7.53
C GLU A 367 33.67 -54.59 7.73
N ASP A 368 34.38 -54.97 6.66
CA ASP A 368 35.81 -55.32 6.71
C ASP A 368 36.71 -54.08 6.96
N ASP A 369 36.21 -52.88 6.62
CA ASP A 369 36.87 -51.60 6.84
C ASP A 369 36.43 -51.02 8.21
N TRP A 370 35.15 -50.63 8.34
CA TRP A 370 34.47 -50.28 9.59
C TRP A 370 32.95 -50.32 9.40
N SER A 371 32.15 -50.09 10.43
CA SER A 371 30.68 -50.14 10.32
C SER A 371 30.05 -48.90 10.92
N LEU A 372 29.17 -48.24 10.15
CA LEU A 372 28.45 -47.04 10.55
C LEU A 372 27.58 -47.34 11.80
N THR A 373 26.86 -48.45 11.75
CA THR A 373 25.95 -48.89 12.82
C THR A 373 26.66 -49.27 14.13
N ASN A 374 27.96 -49.60 14.09
CA ASN A 374 28.76 -49.93 15.26
C ASN A 374 29.82 -48.87 15.60
N SER A 375 29.67 -47.65 15.07
CA SER A 375 30.58 -46.51 15.28
C SER A 375 29.92 -45.43 16.14
N GLU A 376 30.66 -44.34 16.40
CA GLU A 376 30.10 -43.13 17.00
C GLU A 376 29.05 -42.43 16.11
N TYR A 377 28.98 -42.79 14.83
CA TYR A 377 28.02 -42.26 13.86
C TYR A 377 26.74 -43.11 13.76
N SER A 378 26.46 -44.01 14.71
CA SER A 378 25.28 -44.88 14.64
C SER A 378 23.95 -44.11 14.49
N ASP A 379 23.89 -42.87 14.98
CA ASP A 379 22.69 -42.06 14.93
C ASP A 379 22.32 -41.62 13.50
N VAL A 380 23.30 -41.47 12.61
CA VAL A 380 23.08 -41.03 11.22
C VAL A 380 22.49 -42.13 10.34
N SER A 381 22.51 -43.38 10.82
CA SER A 381 21.92 -44.54 10.15
C SER A 381 20.40 -44.61 10.25
N ASN A 382 19.77 -43.71 11.03
CA ASN A 382 18.34 -43.68 11.26
C ASN A 382 17.70 -42.44 10.65
N SER A 383 16.58 -42.62 9.95
CA SER A 383 15.77 -41.48 9.47
C SER A 383 15.16 -40.70 10.64
N PRO A 384 14.87 -39.40 10.45
CA PRO A 384 15.02 -38.65 9.20
C PRO A 384 16.46 -38.19 8.95
N PHE A 385 16.91 -38.45 7.73
CA PHE A 385 18.31 -38.33 7.31
C PHE A 385 18.73 -36.88 7.05
N ASN A 386 17.77 -36.02 6.72
CA ASN A 386 17.93 -34.58 6.50
C ASN A 386 18.42 -33.78 7.74
N ARG A 387 18.82 -34.44 8.81
CA ARG A 387 19.38 -33.86 10.05
C ARG A 387 20.90 -33.75 10.03
N TYR A 388 21.56 -34.54 9.20
CA TYR A 388 23.01 -34.63 9.18
C TYR A 388 23.57 -34.15 7.85
N VAL A 389 24.54 -33.26 7.95
CA VAL A 389 25.45 -33.00 6.85
C VAL A 389 26.63 -33.93 7.02
N LEU A 390 26.95 -34.65 5.96
CA LEU A 390 28.10 -35.51 5.89
C LEU A 390 29.18 -34.84 5.06
N ARG A 391 30.38 -34.74 5.63
CA ARG A 391 31.63 -34.53 4.91
C ARG A 391 32.43 -35.82 4.94
N ALA A 392 32.65 -36.39 3.76
CA ALA A 392 33.31 -37.67 3.62
C ALA A 392 34.50 -37.57 2.67
N SER A 393 35.61 -38.20 3.04
CA SER A 393 36.73 -38.42 2.13
C SER A 393 36.81 -39.89 1.72
N GLY A 394 36.97 -40.16 0.43
CA GLY A 394 36.98 -41.53 -0.05
C GLY A 394 37.47 -41.64 -1.47
N THR A 395 37.73 -42.86 -1.93
CA THR A 395 38.20 -43.10 -3.29
C THR A 395 37.00 -43.29 -4.21
N VAL A 396 36.95 -42.52 -5.31
CA VAL A 396 35.95 -42.70 -6.37
C VAL A 396 36.15 -44.08 -7.01
N ASP A 397 35.10 -44.90 -7.01
CA ASP A 397 35.11 -46.26 -7.52
C ASP A 397 33.83 -46.57 -8.32
N TYR A 398 33.79 -47.74 -8.96
CA TYR A 398 32.69 -48.16 -9.82
C TYR A 398 32.10 -49.48 -9.35
N TYR A 399 30.79 -49.48 -9.08
CA TYR A 399 30.03 -50.70 -8.81
C TYR A 399 28.91 -50.88 -9.83
N LEU A 400 28.92 -52.01 -10.54
CA LEU A 400 27.96 -52.31 -11.62
C LEU A 400 27.82 -51.20 -12.68
N GLY A 401 28.89 -50.42 -12.89
CA GLY A 401 28.92 -49.31 -13.84
C GLY A 401 28.35 -47.99 -13.31
N LYS A 402 28.00 -47.92 -12.03
CA LYS A 402 27.68 -46.67 -11.32
C LYS A 402 28.90 -46.16 -10.56
N ILE A 403 29.05 -44.84 -10.51
CA ILE A 403 30.06 -44.16 -9.70
C ILE A 403 29.59 -44.17 -8.23
N GLN A 404 30.51 -44.50 -7.34
CA GLN A 404 30.34 -44.46 -5.88
C GLN A 404 31.63 -43.97 -5.24
N ILE A 405 31.61 -43.62 -3.95
CA ILE A 405 32.82 -43.30 -3.20
C ILE A 405 33.00 -44.32 -2.08
N LYS A 406 34.13 -45.01 -2.10
CA LYS A 406 34.51 -45.96 -1.05
C LYS A 406 35.23 -45.23 0.08
N ILE A 407 34.69 -45.36 1.29
CA ILE A 407 35.27 -44.81 2.52
C ILE A 407 35.86 -45.97 3.33
N VAL A 408 37.15 -45.87 3.68
CA VAL A 408 37.89 -46.96 4.33
C VAL A 408 38.24 -46.64 5.78
N ASP A 409 38.54 -45.39 6.07
CA ASP A 409 38.95 -44.94 7.41
C ASP A 409 37.77 -44.22 8.08
N VAL A 410 37.55 -44.46 9.37
CA VAL A 410 36.48 -43.79 10.14
C VAL A 410 36.75 -42.30 10.29
N GLU A 411 38.04 -41.89 10.33
CA GLU A 411 38.43 -40.47 10.43
C GLU A 411 38.10 -39.66 9.17
N ASP A 412 37.88 -40.33 8.03
CA ASP A 412 37.45 -39.70 6.79
C ASP A 412 35.95 -39.42 6.76
N PHE A 413 35.21 -39.84 7.78
CA PHE A 413 33.76 -39.65 7.89
C PHE A 413 33.48 -38.62 8.98
N GLN A 414 32.89 -37.49 8.62
CA GLN A 414 32.55 -36.44 9.57
C GLN A 414 31.12 -35.99 9.36
N THR A 415 30.33 -35.99 10.44
CA THR A 415 28.96 -35.50 10.39
C THR A 415 28.76 -34.42 11.41
N GLU A 416 28.06 -33.37 11.01
CA GLU A 416 27.55 -32.39 11.94
C GLU A 416 26.03 -32.46 11.93
N ASN A 417 25.46 -32.49 13.14
CA ASN A 417 24.03 -32.29 13.27
C ASN A 417 23.75 -30.82 12.97
N TRP A 418 23.21 -30.55 11.79
CA TRP A 418 22.92 -29.20 11.36
C TRP A 418 21.53 -28.72 11.82
N ARG A 419 20.74 -29.61 12.44
CA ARG A 419 19.39 -29.30 12.96
C ARG A 419 19.29 -29.47 14.48
N ASN A 420 18.81 -28.43 15.17
CA ASN A 420 18.43 -28.55 16.57
C ASN A 420 17.11 -29.32 16.69
N TYR A 421 17.18 -30.49 17.33
CA TYR A 421 16.06 -31.41 17.48
C TYR A 421 14.88 -30.75 18.19
N THR A 422 13.72 -30.76 17.54
CA THR A 422 12.46 -30.30 18.13
C THR A 422 11.36 -31.32 17.86
N GLU A 423 10.67 -31.74 18.93
CA GLU A 423 9.66 -32.79 18.85
C GLU A 423 8.25 -32.27 18.60
N THR A 424 8.01 -30.96 18.70
CA THR A 424 6.65 -30.42 18.78
C THR A 424 6.27 -29.63 17.55
N LEU A 425 5.14 -29.98 16.94
CA LEU A 425 4.49 -29.17 15.92
C LEU A 425 3.70 -28.02 16.57
N THR A 426 3.92 -26.79 16.13
CA THR A 426 3.12 -25.62 16.50
C THR A 426 2.59 -24.90 15.27
N LEU A 427 1.45 -24.23 15.43
CA LEU A 427 0.83 -23.37 14.43
C LEU A 427 0.12 -22.23 15.17
N ASP A 428 0.43 -21.01 14.77
CA ASP A 428 -0.20 -19.77 15.21
C ASP A 428 -0.61 -18.97 13.98
N VAL A 429 -1.82 -18.41 13.98
CA VAL A 429 -2.35 -17.58 12.91
C VAL A 429 -2.82 -16.30 13.55
N GLN A 430 -2.49 -15.15 12.94
CA GLN A 430 -2.86 -13.87 13.50
C GLN A 430 -4.38 -13.78 13.75
N PRO A 431 -4.82 -13.32 14.94
CA PRO A 431 -6.20 -13.47 15.38
C PRO A 431 -7.10 -12.31 14.90
N TYR A 432 -6.94 -11.85 13.65
CA TYR A 432 -7.78 -10.81 13.05
C TYR A 432 -8.37 -11.24 11.70
N PRO A 433 -9.57 -10.74 11.34
CA PRO A 433 -10.09 -10.85 9.98
C PRO A 433 -9.22 -10.07 9.00
N PHE A 434 -8.96 -10.64 7.83
CA PHE A 434 -8.28 -9.93 6.73
C PHE A 434 -9.17 -9.87 5.48
N VAL A 435 -8.95 -8.89 4.61
CA VAL A 435 -9.74 -8.60 3.41
C VAL A 435 -8.88 -8.78 2.15
N PRO A 436 -8.84 -9.99 1.55
CA PRO A 436 -8.08 -10.28 0.33
C PRO A 436 -8.39 -9.37 -0.86
N SER A 437 -9.63 -8.89 -0.97
CA SER A 437 -10.05 -7.96 -2.03
C SER A 437 -9.46 -6.56 -1.88
N ALA A 438 -8.97 -6.22 -0.68
CA ALA A 438 -8.21 -5.00 -0.39
C ALA A 438 -6.70 -5.27 -0.37
N TYR A 439 -6.25 -6.39 -0.96
CA TYR A 439 -4.83 -6.81 -1.02
C TYR A 439 -4.18 -7.10 0.32
N GLU A 440 -4.96 -7.30 1.38
CA GLU A 440 -4.45 -7.75 2.67
C GLU A 440 -4.00 -9.22 2.62
N ASN A 441 -3.03 -9.57 3.46
CA ASN A 441 -2.56 -10.94 3.65
C ASN A 441 -2.68 -11.32 5.13
N ILE A 442 -2.97 -12.59 5.41
CA ILE A 442 -2.94 -13.10 6.78
C ILE A 442 -1.60 -13.77 7.07
N GLU A 443 -0.94 -13.34 8.14
CA GLU A 443 0.30 -13.94 8.60
C GLU A 443 0.03 -15.17 9.48
N TYR A 444 0.85 -16.19 9.31
CA TYR A 444 0.87 -17.39 10.13
C TYR A 444 2.29 -17.81 10.46
N THR A 445 2.48 -18.26 11.69
CA THR A 445 3.76 -18.72 12.22
C THR A 445 3.66 -20.19 12.60
N PHE A 446 4.62 -21.02 12.19
CA PHE A 446 4.65 -22.42 12.55
C PHE A 446 6.05 -22.89 12.89
N HIS A 447 6.12 -23.94 13.71
CA HIS A 447 7.35 -24.68 13.98
C HIS A 447 7.06 -26.15 13.73
N ALA A 448 7.84 -26.81 12.87
CA ALA A 448 7.62 -28.21 12.51
C ALA A 448 8.67 -29.12 13.16
N PRO A 449 8.30 -30.35 13.57
CA PRO A 449 9.26 -31.33 14.02
C PRO A 449 10.11 -31.83 12.85
N ASP A 450 11.32 -32.31 13.15
CA ASP A 450 12.18 -32.97 12.15
C ASP A 450 11.61 -34.33 11.79
N TYR A 451 10.66 -34.33 10.86
CA TYR A 451 10.02 -35.49 10.25
C TYR A 451 10.29 -35.52 8.74
N ASP A 452 9.90 -36.60 8.07
CA ASP A 452 10.22 -36.82 6.65
C ASP A 452 9.40 -35.93 5.70
N ARG A 453 8.22 -35.45 6.12
CA ARG A 453 7.34 -34.58 5.30
C ARG A 453 6.49 -33.64 6.15
N LEU A 454 6.28 -32.42 5.65
CA LEU A 454 5.37 -31.41 6.15
C LEU A 454 4.39 -30.99 5.06
N ILE A 455 3.12 -30.85 5.41
CA ILE A 455 2.09 -30.33 4.50
C ILE A 455 1.24 -29.28 5.22
N ILE A 456 1.04 -28.13 4.59
CA ILE A 456 0.15 -27.05 5.06
C ILE A 456 -0.95 -26.84 4.02
N ARG A 457 -2.22 -26.93 4.45
CA ARG A 457 -3.39 -26.80 3.59
C ARG A 457 -4.44 -25.87 4.20
N ILE A 458 -5.19 -25.21 3.33
CA ILE A 458 -6.39 -24.47 3.71
C ILE A 458 -7.63 -25.28 3.35
N PHE A 459 -8.57 -25.33 4.29
CA PHE A 459 -9.90 -25.90 4.12
C PHE A 459 -10.96 -24.87 4.50
N ASP A 460 -12.16 -24.97 3.93
CA ASP A 460 -13.32 -24.30 4.50
C ASP A 460 -13.90 -25.08 5.69
N LEU A 461 -14.89 -24.51 6.39
CA LEU A 461 -15.57 -25.17 7.52
C LEU A 461 -16.28 -26.48 7.17
N SER A 462 -16.54 -26.75 5.88
CA SER A 462 -17.11 -28.03 5.44
C SER A 462 -16.04 -29.12 5.22
N GLY A 463 -14.75 -28.77 5.36
CA GLY A 463 -13.62 -29.64 5.09
C GLY A 463 -13.27 -29.72 3.59
N ARG A 464 -13.82 -28.84 2.75
CA ARG A 464 -13.46 -28.78 1.33
C ARG A 464 -12.09 -28.12 1.19
N PHE A 465 -11.24 -28.77 0.40
CA PHE A 465 -9.89 -28.29 0.07
C PHE A 465 -9.95 -26.97 -0.72
N ILE A 466 -9.13 -25.99 -0.32
CA ILE A 466 -9.03 -24.68 -0.96
C ILE A 466 -7.69 -24.54 -1.68
N THR A 467 -6.59 -24.75 -0.96
CA THR A 467 -5.23 -24.66 -1.50
C THR A 467 -4.22 -25.38 -0.61
N THR A 468 -3.05 -25.69 -1.16
CA THR A 468 -1.87 -26.17 -0.42
C THR A 468 -0.88 -25.00 -0.35
N LEU A 469 -0.48 -24.61 0.87
CA LEU A 469 0.51 -23.56 1.09
C LEU A 469 1.93 -24.12 1.12
N TYR A 470 2.08 -25.38 1.54
CA TYR A 470 3.38 -26.05 1.63
C TYR A 470 3.21 -27.57 1.49
N ASP A 471 4.11 -28.23 0.77
CA ASP A 471 4.24 -29.69 0.71
C ASP A 471 5.69 -30.05 0.42
N GLY A 472 6.40 -30.53 1.43
CA GLY A 472 7.84 -30.75 1.31
C GLY A 472 8.50 -31.19 2.61
N ILE A 473 9.80 -30.95 2.72
CA ILE A 473 10.62 -31.27 3.88
C ILE A 473 10.48 -30.15 4.92
N PRO A 474 10.24 -30.43 6.22
CA PRO A 474 10.14 -29.37 7.23
C PRO A 474 11.30 -28.35 7.17
N PRO A 475 11.00 -27.04 7.01
CA PRO A 475 11.99 -25.96 7.05
C PRO A 475 12.56 -25.74 8.47
N PHE A 476 13.70 -25.06 8.56
CA PHE A 476 14.41 -24.85 9.83
C PHE A 476 13.76 -23.79 10.71
N GLY A 477 13.69 -24.05 12.01
CA GLY A 477 13.24 -23.08 13.01
C GLY A 477 11.77 -22.67 12.87
N THR A 478 11.43 -21.59 13.56
CA THR A 478 10.10 -20.98 13.46
C THR A 478 10.00 -20.25 12.13
N GLN A 479 8.97 -20.57 11.36
CA GLN A 479 8.68 -19.96 10.07
C GLN A 479 7.50 -19.01 10.19
N THR A 480 7.61 -17.83 9.59
CA THR A 480 6.53 -16.86 9.49
C THR A 480 6.26 -16.59 8.01
N ASN A 481 5.05 -16.91 7.56
CA ASN A 481 4.61 -16.83 6.18
C ASN A 481 3.26 -16.12 6.08
N THR A 482 2.85 -15.76 4.87
CA THR A 482 1.56 -15.12 4.63
C THR A 482 0.71 -15.90 3.63
N TRP A 483 -0.61 -15.76 3.74
CA TRP A 483 -1.56 -16.23 2.75
C TRP A 483 -2.43 -15.06 2.25
N ASN A 484 -2.53 -14.94 0.94
CA ASN A 484 -3.24 -13.86 0.24
C ASN A 484 -4.72 -14.13 -0.01
N GLY A 485 -5.31 -15.12 0.66
CA GLY A 485 -6.73 -15.44 0.49
C GLY A 485 -7.09 -16.02 -0.88
N ARG A 486 -6.16 -16.64 -1.59
CA ARG A 486 -6.44 -17.26 -2.91
C ARG A 486 -6.50 -18.79 -2.88
N THR A 487 -7.31 -19.36 -3.76
CA THR A 487 -7.40 -20.80 -4.03
C THR A 487 -6.20 -21.30 -4.83
N HIS A 488 -6.09 -22.61 -5.01
CA HIS A 488 -5.09 -23.22 -5.91
C HIS A 488 -5.18 -22.76 -7.39
N LEU A 489 -6.28 -22.12 -7.81
CA LEU A 489 -6.47 -21.54 -9.15
C LEU A 489 -6.19 -20.02 -9.20
N GLY A 490 -5.76 -19.43 -8.08
CA GLY A 490 -5.50 -17.99 -7.97
C GLY A 490 -6.75 -17.13 -7.75
N GLU A 491 -7.92 -17.74 -7.59
CA GLU A 491 -9.19 -17.04 -7.33
C GLU A 491 -9.28 -16.60 -5.87
N LEU A 492 -9.87 -15.43 -5.60
CA LEU A 492 -10.12 -14.98 -4.23
C LEU A 492 -11.16 -15.88 -3.55
N VAL A 493 -10.91 -16.24 -2.30
CA VAL A 493 -11.89 -16.95 -1.47
C VAL A 493 -13.00 -16.00 -1.02
N LEU A 494 -14.20 -16.54 -0.82
CA LEU A 494 -15.34 -15.75 -0.35
C LEU A 494 -15.17 -15.37 1.14
N PRO A 495 -15.75 -14.25 1.58
CA PRO A 495 -15.84 -13.92 3.01
C PRO A 495 -16.41 -15.08 3.82
N GLY A 496 -15.80 -15.36 4.96
CA GLY A 496 -16.16 -16.51 5.79
C GLY A 496 -14.99 -17.01 6.63
N THR A 497 -15.22 -18.13 7.33
CA THR A 497 -14.20 -18.78 8.16
C THR A 497 -13.56 -19.95 7.41
N TYR A 498 -12.26 -20.05 7.52
CA TYR A 498 -11.43 -21.11 6.96
C TYR A 498 -10.56 -21.73 8.07
N MET A 499 -9.94 -22.86 7.77
CA MET A 499 -9.04 -23.57 8.67
C MET A 499 -7.71 -23.81 7.96
N MET A 500 -6.63 -23.38 8.57
CA MET A 500 -5.28 -23.84 8.23
C MET A 500 -5.01 -25.14 8.96
N HIS A 501 -4.61 -26.18 8.23
CA HIS A 501 -4.23 -27.49 8.76
C HIS A 501 -2.79 -27.79 8.36
N ILE A 502 -1.95 -28.06 9.35
CA ILE A 502 -0.57 -28.49 9.17
C ILE A 502 -0.41 -29.93 9.63
N GLU A 503 0.31 -30.73 8.85
CA GLU A 503 0.59 -32.15 9.12
C GLU A 503 2.08 -32.44 8.90
N ALA A 504 2.74 -32.99 9.91
CA ALA A 504 4.10 -33.49 9.83
C ALA A 504 4.09 -35.01 9.97
N THR A 505 4.76 -35.75 9.09
CA THR A 505 4.77 -37.22 9.08
C THR A 505 6.19 -37.80 8.98
N GLY A 506 6.53 -38.73 9.89
CA GLY A 506 7.72 -39.56 9.81
C GLY A 506 7.37 -40.97 9.30
N PHE A 507 7.77 -41.30 8.08
CA PHE A 507 7.51 -42.58 7.42
C PHE A 507 8.26 -43.75 8.07
N SER A 508 9.47 -43.52 8.58
CA SER A 508 10.29 -44.54 9.25
C SER A 508 9.82 -44.83 10.68
N THR A 509 9.38 -43.79 11.40
CA THR A 509 8.91 -43.90 12.79
C THR A 509 7.42 -44.23 12.89
N GLY A 510 6.66 -44.05 11.81
CA GLY A 510 5.21 -44.18 11.78
C GLY A 510 4.48 -43.10 12.58
N ARG A 511 5.17 -42.05 13.03
CA ARG A 511 4.60 -40.95 13.83
C ARG A 511 4.08 -39.85 12.91
N SER A 512 2.93 -39.27 13.28
CA SER A 512 2.39 -38.07 12.63
C SER A 512 1.92 -37.08 13.70
N GLN A 513 2.05 -35.79 13.42
CA GLN A 513 1.53 -34.70 14.23
C GLN A 513 0.74 -33.74 13.34
N THR A 514 -0.34 -33.18 13.88
CA THR A 514 -1.19 -32.23 13.17
C THR A 514 -1.56 -31.05 14.07
N ALA A 515 -1.68 -29.86 13.50
CA ALA A 515 -2.26 -28.70 14.17
C ALA A 515 -3.24 -27.96 13.25
N ILE A 516 -4.19 -27.23 13.84
CA ILE A 516 -5.24 -26.51 13.12
C ILE A 516 -5.41 -25.13 13.74
N ALA A 517 -5.54 -24.10 12.90
CA ALA A 517 -5.85 -22.74 13.32
C ALA A 517 -6.95 -22.13 12.42
N PRO A 518 -7.90 -21.35 12.99
CA PRO A 518 -8.94 -20.68 12.23
C PRO A 518 -8.39 -19.44 11.51
N ILE A 519 -8.98 -19.11 10.36
CA ILE A 519 -8.73 -17.88 9.60
C ILE A 519 -10.08 -17.22 9.31
N VAL A 520 -10.19 -15.91 9.49
CA VAL A 520 -11.41 -15.15 9.15
C VAL A 520 -11.13 -14.27 7.94
N VAL A 521 -11.92 -14.45 6.89
CA VAL A 521 -11.87 -13.63 5.67
C VAL A 521 -13.05 -12.66 5.71
N GLY A 522 -12.75 -11.37 5.70
CA GLY A 522 -13.73 -10.29 5.64
C GLY A 522 -14.09 -9.87 4.22
N ALA A 523 -15.08 -8.98 4.12
CA ALA A 523 -15.33 -8.16 2.95
C ALA A 523 -15.15 -6.70 3.35
N LYS A 524 -14.72 -5.85 2.41
CA LYS A 524 -14.84 -4.40 2.59
C LYS A 524 -16.34 -4.09 2.63
N LEU A 525 -16.79 -3.54 3.76
CA LEU A 525 -18.18 -3.12 3.94
C LEU A 525 -18.45 -1.83 3.17
#